data_AF-A0A5C6PRT1-F1
#
_entry.id   AF-A0A5C6PRT1-F1
#
_cell.length_a   1.000
_cell.length_b   1.000
_cell.length_c   1.000
_cell.angle_alpha   90.00
_cell.angle_beta   90.00
_cell.angle_gamma   90.00
#
_symmetry.space_group_name_H-M   'P 1'
#
loop_
_entity.id
_entity.type
_entity.pdbx_description
1 polymer ?
#
loop_
_entity_poly.entity_id
_entity_poly.type
_entity_poly.pdbx_seq_one_letter_code
_entity_poly.pdbx_strand_id
1 'polypeptide(L)'
;MSSVRPQLFKGKFFVCQGEDVKNVTNKSDCLLANYKWVRHKYNFDNLGQALMSLFVLASKDGWVDIMYDGLDAVGVDQQPVMNYNPWMLLYFISFLLIVAFFVLNMFVGVVVENFHKCRRHQEAEEAKRREEKRLKRMEKKRRSKEKELAGR
;
A
#
# COMPACT_ATOMS: atom_id res chain seq x y z
N MET A 1 9.62 17.68 -15.09
CA MET A 1 9.32 16.94 -13.85
C MET A 1 9.54 17.87 -12.67
N SER A 2 8.64 18.84 -12.48
CA SER A 2 8.67 19.80 -11.36
C SER A 2 7.22 20.24 -11.10
N SER A 3 6.87 20.42 -9.82
CA SER A 3 5.56 20.89 -9.33
C SER A 3 4.55 19.78 -8.98
N VAL A 4 4.88 19.01 -7.94
CA VAL A 4 4.09 18.94 -6.69
C VAL A 4 2.56 18.77 -6.91
N ARG A 5 2.19 17.51 -7.11
CA ARG A 5 0.86 16.88 -6.97
C ARG A 5 0.02 17.30 -5.72
N PRO A 6 0.60 17.63 -4.55
CA PRO A 6 -0.15 17.95 -3.32
C PRO A 6 -1.18 19.09 -3.36
N GLN A 7 -1.24 19.91 -4.41
CA GLN A 7 -2.18 21.05 -4.48
C GLN A 7 -3.36 20.82 -5.44
N LEU A 8 -3.42 19.68 -6.12
CA LEU A 8 -4.44 19.47 -7.17
C LEU A 8 -5.87 19.39 -6.61
N PHE A 9 -6.02 18.92 -5.38
CA PHE A 9 -7.29 18.58 -4.75
C PHE A 9 -7.61 19.36 -3.47
N LYS A 10 -6.67 20.19 -2.99
CA LYS A 10 -6.86 20.96 -1.77
C LYS A 10 -8.05 21.90 -1.90
N GLY A 11 -9.01 21.80 -0.97
CA GLY A 11 -10.19 22.65 -0.90
C GLY A 11 -11.27 22.36 -1.96
N LYS A 12 -11.13 21.30 -2.76
CA LYS A 12 -12.09 20.97 -3.84
C LYS A 12 -13.13 19.92 -3.45
N PHE A 13 -12.92 19.22 -2.34
CA PHE A 13 -13.73 18.07 -1.92
C PHE A 13 -14.89 18.54 -1.02
N PHE A 14 -15.77 19.35 -1.60
CA PHE A 14 -16.96 19.86 -0.95
C PHE A 14 -18.17 19.71 -1.86
N VAL A 15 -19.34 19.55 -1.25
CA VAL A 15 -20.61 19.38 -1.95
C VAL A 15 -21.73 20.09 -1.18
N CYS A 16 -22.66 20.69 -1.90
CA CYS A 16 -23.90 21.20 -1.30
C CYS A 16 -24.88 20.06 -1.01
N GLN A 17 -25.41 20.02 0.22
CA GLN A 17 -26.42 19.06 0.66
C GLN A 17 -27.73 19.81 0.98
N GLY A 18 -28.77 19.55 0.18
CA GLY A 18 -30.09 20.19 0.25
C GLY A 18 -31.16 19.39 -0.50
N GLU A 19 -32.41 19.87 -0.52
CA GLU A 19 -33.52 19.20 -1.22
C GLU A 19 -33.43 19.34 -2.74
N ASP A 20 -33.13 20.54 -3.26
CA ASP A 20 -32.92 20.79 -4.70
C ASP A 20 -31.63 21.56 -4.95
N VAL A 21 -30.60 20.85 -5.42
CA VAL A 21 -29.26 21.40 -5.69
C VAL A 21 -29.00 21.65 -7.18
N LYS A 22 -30.00 21.48 -8.06
CA LYS A 22 -29.80 21.55 -9.53
C LYS A 22 -29.27 22.90 -10.02
N ASN A 23 -29.65 23.99 -9.36
CA ASN A 23 -29.27 25.36 -9.72
C ASN A 23 -28.12 25.91 -8.85
N VAL A 24 -27.53 25.10 -7.97
CA VAL A 24 -26.42 25.53 -7.09
C VAL A 24 -25.11 25.35 -7.84
N THR A 25 -24.40 26.45 -8.10
CA THR A 25 -23.11 26.40 -8.83
C THR A 25 -21.91 26.52 -7.90
N ASN A 26 -22.10 27.15 -6.75
CA ASN A 26 -21.02 27.47 -5.82
C ASN A 26 -21.50 27.45 -4.37
N LYS A 27 -20.56 27.61 -3.44
CA LYS A 27 -20.83 27.65 -2.00
C LYS A 27 -21.79 28.76 -1.58
N SER A 28 -21.68 29.95 -2.17
CA SER A 28 -22.55 31.07 -1.84
C SER A 28 -24.00 30.77 -2.19
N ASP A 29 -24.25 30.18 -3.38
CA ASP A 29 -25.59 29.74 -3.78
C ASP A 29 -26.17 28.71 -2.80
N CYS A 30 -25.34 27.75 -2.37
CA CYS A 30 -25.73 26.73 -1.39
C CYS A 30 -26.16 27.36 -0.06
N LEU A 31 -25.39 28.32 0.44
CA LEU A 31 -25.69 29.00 1.70
C LEU A 31 -26.89 29.93 1.58
N LEU A 32 -27.09 30.59 0.43
CA LEU A 32 -28.26 31.43 0.14
C LEU A 32 -29.56 30.60 0.09
N ALA A 33 -29.48 29.36 -0.40
CA ALA A 33 -30.58 28.41 -0.39
C ALA A 33 -30.83 27.75 0.98
N ASN A 34 -30.12 28.19 2.04
CA ASN A 34 -30.18 27.62 3.39
C ASN A 34 -29.81 26.12 3.46
N TYR A 35 -28.93 25.69 2.56
CA TYR A 35 -28.39 24.32 2.52
C TYR A 35 -27.02 24.21 3.20
N LYS A 36 -26.53 22.98 3.34
CA LYS A 36 -25.25 22.70 4.02
C LYS A 36 -24.13 22.47 3.01
N TRP A 37 -23.08 23.29 3.09
CA TRP A 37 -21.84 23.05 2.34
C TRP A 37 -20.94 22.09 3.12
N VAL A 38 -20.98 20.80 2.76
CA VAL A 38 -20.33 19.72 3.51
C VAL A 38 -19.04 19.28 2.83
N ARG A 39 -18.07 18.85 3.64
CA ARG A 39 -16.80 18.29 3.15
C ARG A 39 -16.91 16.77 3.03
N HIS A 40 -16.32 16.20 1.99
CA HIS A 40 -16.21 14.74 1.89
C HIS A 40 -15.34 14.17 3.01
N LYS A 41 -15.71 12.98 3.50
CA LYS A 41 -15.00 12.28 4.59
C LYS A 41 -13.54 12.03 4.24
N TYR A 42 -13.27 11.62 3.00
CA TYR A 42 -11.93 11.43 2.46
C TYR A 42 -11.61 12.61 1.54
N ASN A 43 -10.56 13.36 1.88
CA ASN A 43 -10.13 14.55 1.15
C ASN A 43 -8.60 14.71 1.27
N PHE A 44 -8.08 15.78 0.64
CA PHE A 44 -6.65 16.04 0.53
C PHE A 44 -6.26 17.43 1.07
N ASP A 45 -6.99 17.94 2.06
CA ASP A 45 -6.80 19.32 2.56
C ASP A 45 -5.55 19.51 3.42
N ASN A 46 -5.12 18.44 4.09
CA ASN A 46 -3.93 18.39 4.92
C ASN A 46 -3.29 17.00 4.86
N LEU A 47 -2.07 16.88 5.38
CA LEU A 47 -1.28 15.66 5.32
C LEU A 47 -2.00 14.45 5.95
N GLY A 48 -2.63 14.63 7.12
CA GLY A 48 -3.30 13.54 7.82
C GLY A 48 -4.49 12.98 7.04
N GLN A 49 -5.34 13.87 6.52
CA GLN A 49 -6.47 13.48 5.68
C GLN A 49 -6.02 12.85 4.36
N ALA A 50 -4.97 13.39 3.75
CA ALA A 50 -4.37 12.81 2.54
C ALA A 50 -3.87 11.38 2.81
N LEU A 51 -3.17 11.14 3.93
CA LEU A 51 -2.71 9.80 4.31
C LEU A 51 -3.88 8.83 4.54
N MET A 52 -4.97 9.28 5.18
CA MET A 52 -6.17 8.46 5.37
C MET A 52 -6.83 8.10 4.03
N SER A 53 -7.01 9.08 3.14
CA SER A 53 -7.56 8.87 1.80
C SER A 53 -6.66 7.92 0.97
N LEU A 54 -5.34 8.08 1.06
CA LEU A 54 -4.37 7.20 0.40
C LEU A 54 -4.39 5.77 0.96
N PHE A 55 -4.59 5.60 2.26
CA PHE A 55 -4.73 4.29 2.88
C PHE A 55 -5.97 3.55 2.36
N VAL A 56 -7.10 4.23 2.30
CA VAL A 56 -8.35 3.68 1.74
C VAL A 56 -8.18 3.33 0.25
N LEU A 57 -7.59 4.24 -0.54
CA LEU A 57 -7.22 3.99 -1.93
C LEU A 57 -6.34 2.75 -2.09
N ALA A 58 -5.32 2.58 -1.23
CA ALA A 58 -4.42 1.44 -1.26
C ALA A 58 -5.10 0.13 -0.86
N SER A 59 -6.08 0.17 0.06
CA SER A 59 -6.86 -1.00 0.49
C SER A 59 -7.80 -1.55 -0.59
N LYS A 60 -8.07 -0.74 -1.63
CA LYS A 60 -9.07 -1.03 -2.69
C LYS A 60 -10.50 -1.22 -2.18
N ASP A 61 -10.78 -0.83 -0.94
CA ASP A 61 -12.13 -0.74 -0.41
C ASP A 61 -12.57 0.73 -0.37
N GLY A 62 -13.77 1.05 -0.85
CA GLY A 62 -14.28 2.44 -0.92
C GLY A 62 -13.48 3.42 -1.80
N TRP A 63 -12.54 2.94 -2.63
CA TRP A 63 -11.70 3.80 -3.49
C TRP A 63 -12.45 4.43 -4.67
N VAL A 64 -13.52 3.78 -5.13
CA VAL A 64 -14.31 4.20 -6.28
C VAL A 64 -15.02 5.53 -5.99
N ASP A 65 -15.55 5.71 -4.79
CA ASP A 65 -16.21 6.95 -4.37
C ASP A 65 -15.21 8.12 -4.34
N ILE A 66 -14.01 7.90 -3.77
CA ILE A 66 -12.93 8.89 -3.74
C ILE A 66 -12.48 9.27 -5.16
N MET A 67 -12.47 8.29 -6.07
CA MET A 67 -12.14 8.52 -7.48
C MET A 67 -13.22 9.38 -8.15
N TYR A 68 -14.51 9.06 -7.98
CA TYR A 68 -15.61 9.85 -8.53
C TYR A 68 -15.62 11.28 -7.99
N ASP A 69 -15.44 11.45 -6.67
CA ASP A 69 -15.28 12.77 -6.04
C ASP A 69 -14.13 13.58 -6.69
N GLY A 70 -13.04 12.90 -7.08
CA GLY A 70 -11.91 13.50 -7.77
C GLY A 70 -12.15 13.82 -9.25
N LEU A 71 -13.02 13.08 -9.94
CA LEU A 71 -13.41 13.33 -11.34
C LEU A 71 -14.33 14.55 -11.45
N ASP A 72 -15.21 14.70 -10.46
CA ASP A 72 -16.23 15.74 -10.44
C ASP A 72 -15.73 17.05 -9.80
N ALA A 73 -14.53 17.03 -9.22
CA ALA A 73 -13.89 18.18 -8.60
C ALA A 73 -13.53 19.27 -9.63
N VAL A 74 -14.25 20.40 -9.57
CA VAL A 74 -14.03 21.58 -10.43
C VAL A 74 -12.98 22.52 -9.83
N GLY A 75 -13.29 23.11 -8.67
CA GLY A 75 -12.52 24.17 -8.06
C GLY A 75 -12.90 24.39 -6.60
N VAL A 76 -12.19 25.31 -5.94
CA VAL A 76 -12.50 25.69 -4.56
C VAL A 76 -13.83 26.45 -4.53
N ASP A 77 -14.70 26.10 -3.58
CA ASP A 77 -16.04 26.67 -3.39
C ASP A 77 -16.98 26.53 -4.62
N GLN A 78 -16.66 25.62 -5.55
CA GLN A 78 -17.50 25.29 -6.71
C GLN A 78 -18.21 23.96 -6.47
N GLN A 79 -19.48 23.87 -6.88
CA GLN A 79 -20.23 22.61 -6.81
C GLN A 79 -19.59 21.59 -7.77
N PRO A 80 -19.41 20.31 -7.36
CA PRO A 80 -18.91 19.28 -8.24
C PRO A 80 -19.81 19.11 -9.47
N VAL A 81 -19.17 18.89 -10.62
CA VAL A 81 -19.85 18.69 -11.90
C VAL A 81 -19.48 17.32 -12.43
N MET A 82 -20.51 16.49 -12.67
CA MET A 82 -20.32 15.12 -13.16
C MET A 82 -19.42 15.08 -14.39
N ASN A 83 -18.36 14.27 -14.33
CA ASN A 83 -17.38 14.08 -15.41
C ASN A 83 -16.68 15.37 -15.88
N TYR A 84 -16.43 16.32 -14.98
CA TYR A 84 -15.73 17.57 -15.31
C TYR A 84 -14.35 17.32 -15.95
N ASN A 85 -13.56 16.40 -15.38
CA ASN A 85 -12.25 16.04 -15.91
C ASN A 85 -12.03 14.52 -15.98
N PRO A 86 -12.45 13.86 -17.08
CA PRO A 86 -12.34 12.41 -17.21
C PRO A 86 -10.89 11.91 -17.27
N TRP A 87 -9.93 12.76 -17.65
CA TRP A 87 -8.50 12.42 -17.67
C TRP A 87 -7.94 12.13 -16.26
N MET A 88 -8.59 12.65 -15.22
CA MET A 88 -8.23 12.36 -13.83
C MET A 88 -8.40 10.88 -13.48
N LEU A 89 -9.27 10.15 -14.19
CA LEU A 89 -9.39 8.70 -14.04
C LEU A 89 -8.06 7.99 -14.32
N LEU A 90 -7.38 8.36 -15.41
CA LEU A 90 -6.07 7.76 -15.75
C LEU A 90 -5.03 8.06 -14.68
N TYR A 91 -5.08 9.24 -14.06
CA TYR A 91 -4.21 9.59 -12.94
C TYR A 91 -4.45 8.67 -11.72
N PHE A 92 -5.71 8.45 -11.32
CA PHE A 92 -6.02 7.60 -10.17
C PHE A 92 -5.68 6.13 -10.45
N ILE A 93 -6.08 5.61 -11.62
CA ILE A 93 -5.80 4.22 -12.02
C ILE A 93 -4.29 3.97 -12.13
N SER A 94 -3.54 4.86 -12.79
CA SER A 94 -2.08 4.71 -12.91
C SER A 94 -1.38 4.74 -11.55
N PHE A 95 -1.79 5.64 -10.64
CA PHE A 95 -1.26 5.69 -9.29
C PHE A 95 -1.53 4.39 -8.52
N LEU A 96 -2.77 3.88 -8.57
CA LEU A 96 -3.14 2.62 -7.91
C LEU A 96 -2.35 1.43 -8.46
N LEU A 97 -2.15 1.36 -9.78
CA LEU A 97 -1.36 0.29 -10.41
C LEU A 97 0.11 0.35 -10.00
N ILE A 98 0.71 1.55 -9.98
CA ILE A 98 2.11 1.74 -9.58
C ILE A 98 2.29 1.32 -8.11
N VAL A 99 1.43 1.81 -7.21
CA VAL A 99 1.50 1.46 -5.78
C VAL A 99 1.29 -0.05 -5.58
N ALA A 100 0.28 -0.64 -6.23
CA ALA A 100 0.03 -2.08 -6.15
C ALA A 100 1.22 -2.90 -6.67
N PHE A 101 1.86 -2.48 -7.75
CA PHE A 101 3.05 -3.12 -8.29
C PHE A 101 4.22 -3.09 -7.29
N PHE A 102 4.50 -1.94 -6.67
CA PHE A 102 5.54 -1.84 -5.64
C PHE A 102 5.25 -2.71 -4.42
N VAL A 103 4.00 -2.69 -3.93
CA VAL A 103 3.59 -3.52 -2.78
C VAL A 103 3.73 -5.01 -3.10
N LEU A 104 3.34 -5.43 -4.30
CA LEU A 104 3.49 -6.82 -4.74
C LEU A 104 4.96 -7.22 -4.83
N ASN A 105 5.81 -6.40 -5.43
CA ASN A 105 7.23 -6.69 -5.54
C ASN A 105 7.92 -6.72 -4.17
N MET A 106 7.53 -5.82 -3.26
CA MET A 106 8.01 -5.84 -1.88
C MET A 106 7.59 -7.13 -1.16
N PHE A 107 6.34 -7.55 -1.34
CA PHE A 107 5.83 -8.80 -0.77
C PHE A 107 6.58 -10.03 -1.30
N VAL A 108 6.78 -10.11 -2.62
CA VAL A 108 7.57 -11.17 -3.27
C VAL A 108 9.00 -11.16 -2.71
N GLY A 109 9.61 -9.98 -2.56
CA GLY A 109 10.94 -9.84 -1.97
C GLY A 109 11.04 -10.45 -0.57
N VAL A 110 10.09 -10.15 0.31
CA VAL A 110 10.04 -10.69 1.68
C VAL A 110 9.84 -12.21 1.69
N VAL A 111 8.93 -12.72 0.84
CA VAL A 111 8.65 -14.16 0.74
C VAL A 111 9.88 -14.91 0.24
N VAL A 112 10.52 -14.42 -0.82
CA VAL A 112 11.73 -15.00 -1.40
C VAL A 112 12.88 -14.97 -0.40
N GLU A 113 13.07 -13.85 0.31
CA GLU A 113 14.10 -13.74 1.35
C GLU A 113 13.88 -14.77 2.47
N ASN A 114 12.64 -14.92 2.94
CA ASN A 114 12.29 -15.90 3.96
C ASN A 114 12.51 -17.34 3.47
N PHE A 115 12.16 -17.63 2.22
CA PHE A 115 12.41 -18.95 1.61
C PHE A 115 13.92 -19.25 1.55
N HIS A 116 14.73 -18.29 1.11
CA HIS A 116 16.18 -18.42 1.09
C HIS A 116 16.79 -18.56 2.48
N LYS A 117 16.25 -17.85 3.50
CA LYS A 117 16.67 -18.04 4.91
C LYS A 117 16.39 -19.46 5.39
N CYS A 118 15.19 -19.99 5.13
CA CYS A 118 14.81 -21.35 5.51
C CYS A 118 15.71 -22.40 4.84
N ARG A 119 15.95 -22.27 3.52
CA ARG A 119 16.84 -23.17 2.78
C ARG A 119 18.27 -23.16 3.33
N ARG A 120 18.85 -21.97 3.59
CA ARG A 120 20.19 -21.86 4.19
C ARG A 120 20.28 -22.50 5.57
N HIS A 121 19.24 -22.36 6.39
CA HIS A 121 19.18 -22.98 7.71
C HIS A 121 19.15 -24.52 7.60
N GLN A 122 18.38 -25.06 6.67
CA GLN A 122 18.34 -26.52 6.41
C GLN A 122 19.69 -27.04 5.93
N GLU A 123 20.33 -26.37 4.98
CA GLU A 123 21.66 -26.75 4.45
C GLU A 123 22.72 -26.74 5.57
N ALA A 124 22.70 -25.73 6.44
CA ALA A 124 23.63 -25.63 7.58
C ALA A 124 23.42 -26.74 8.61
N GLU A 125 22.16 -27.05 8.96
CA GLU A 125 21.82 -28.13 9.88
C GLU A 125 22.18 -29.52 9.31
N GLU A 126 21.96 -29.74 8.00
CA GLU A 126 22.41 -30.96 7.33
C GLU A 126 23.92 -31.09 7.33
N ALA A 127 24.67 -30.01 7.07
CA ALA A 127 26.12 -30.01 7.07
C ALA A 127 26.67 -30.38 8.46
N LYS A 128 26.16 -29.73 9.52
CA LYS A 128 26.53 -30.06 10.92
C LYS A 128 26.23 -31.52 11.25
N ARG A 129 25.03 -32.01 10.90
CA ARG A 129 24.65 -33.41 11.14
C ARG A 129 25.56 -34.39 10.38
N ARG A 130 26.06 -34.03 9.20
CA ARG A 130 27.03 -34.84 8.44
C ARG A 130 28.42 -34.83 9.10
N GLU A 131 28.88 -33.68 9.59
CA GLU A 131 30.15 -33.56 10.30
C GLU A 131 30.15 -34.34 11.62
N GLU A 132 29.10 -34.21 12.44
CA GLU A 132 28.96 -35.00 13.68
C GLU A 132 29.00 -36.50 13.40
N LYS A 133 28.31 -36.96 12.34
CA LYS A 133 28.36 -38.37 11.91
C LYS A 133 29.78 -38.78 11.50
N ARG A 134 30.55 -37.90 10.84
CA ARG A 134 31.95 -38.15 10.47
C ARG A 134 32.87 -38.22 11.70
N LEU A 135 32.76 -37.27 12.63
CA LEU A 135 33.53 -37.29 13.89
C LEU A 135 33.27 -38.56 14.69
N LYS A 136 32.00 -38.92 14.90
CA LYS A 136 31.61 -40.17 15.61
C LYS A 136 32.20 -41.42 14.95
N ARG A 137 32.26 -41.46 13.60
CA ARG A 137 32.89 -42.58 12.87
C ARG A 137 34.40 -42.62 13.07
N MET A 138 35.08 -41.48 13.07
CA MET A 138 36.53 -41.41 13.30
C MET A 138 36.90 -41.81 14.74
N GLU A 139 36.15 -41.34 15.73
CA GLU A 139 36.36 -41.72 17.13
C GLU A 139 36.17 -43.23 17.36
N LYS A 140 35.13 -43.84 16.77
CA LYS A 140 34.94 -45.29 16.84
C LYS A 140 36.13 -46.05 16.26
N LYS A 141 36.66 -45.61 15.11
CA LYS A 141 37.86 -46.20 14.50
C LYS A 141 39.09 -46.05 15.40
N ARG A 142 39.31 -44.87 16.01
CA ARG A 142 40.43 -44.63 16.94
C ARG A 142 40.38 -45.58 18.14
N ARG A 143 39.23 -45.67 18.81
CA ARG A 143 39.03 -46.56 19.97
C ARG A 143 39.23 -48.04 19.61
N SER A 144 38.85 -48.46 18.41
CA SER A 144 39.08 -49.83 17.94
C SER A 144 40.58 -50.14 17.79
N LYS A 145 41.34 -49.23 17.17
CA LYS A 145 42.79 -49.39 17.00
C LYS A 145 43.54 -49.40 18.34
N GLU A 146 43.14 -48.54 19.28
CA GLU A 146 43.73 -48.52 20.63
C GLU A 146 43.53 -49.84 21.37
N LYS A 147 42.34 -50.46 21.26
CA LYS A 147 42.06 -51.78 21.84
C LYS A 147 42.88 -52.89 21.19
N GLU A 148 43.04 -52.83 19.87
CA GLU A 148 43.82 -53.81 19.11
C GLU A 148 45.31 -53.75 19.44
N LEU A 149 45.85 -52.55 19.70
CA LEU A 149 47.23 -52.37 20.14
C LEU A 149 47.47 -52.84 21.58
N ALA A 150 46.50 -52.62 22.49
CA ALA A 150 46.62 -53.00 23.90
C ALA A 150 46.45 -54.51 24.16
N GLY A 151 45.87 -55.25 23.20
CA GLY A 151 45.72 -56.70 23.26
C GLY A 151 46.89 -57.49 22.64
N ARG A 152 47.90 -56.80 22.13
CA ARG A 152 49.16 -57.36 21.61
C ARG A 152 50.27 -57.18 22.62
#